data_AF-A0A973A8Z6-F1
#
_entry.id   AF-A0A973A8Z6-F1
#
_cell.length_a   1.000
_cell.length_b   1.000
_cell.length_c   1.000
_cell.angle_alpha   90.00
_cell.angle_beta   90.00
_cell.angle_gamma   90.00
#
_symmetry.space_group_name_H-M   'P 1'
#
loop_
_entity.id
_entity.type
_entity.pdbx_description
1 polymer ?
#
loop_
_entity_poly.entity_id
_entity_poly.type
_entity_poly.pdbx_seq_one_letter_code
_entity_poly.pdbx_strand_id
1 'polypeptide(L)'
;MQYATELETTIKDLVQTGRGVLAADESAPTIKQRFDAVGIVSSAESRRAWRSLLITTPGLGEYISGIILFDETLDQKTDDGSTDFSPKIRTITKMKFCAYSPETARALQA
;
A
#
# COMPACT_ATOMS: atom_id res chain seq x y z
N MET A 1 -3.08 -25.85 14.22
CA MET A 1 -1.71 -25.43 13.82
C MET A 1 -1.59 -24.96 12.37
N GLN A 2 -2.57 -25.18 11.49
CA GLN A 2 -2.52 -24.81 10.06
C GLN A 2 -2.31 -23.30 9.79
N TYR A 3 -2.93 -22.42 10.59
CA TYR A 3 -2.82 -20.97 10.42
C TYR A 3 -1.42 -20.40 10.74
N ALA A 4 -0.68 -21.02 11.66
CA ALA A 4 0.65 -20.52 12.03
C ALA A 4 1.63 -20.62 10.85
N THR A 5 1.62 -21.75 10.15
CA THR A 5 2.47 -21.98 8.98
C THR A 5 2.08 -21.09 7.79
N GLU A 6 0.78 -20.80 7.62
CA GLU A 6 0.28 -19.89 6.58
C GLU A 6 0.73 -18.44 6.84
N LEU A 7 0.62 -17.97 8.08
CA LEU A 7 1.11 -16.65 8.49
C LEU A 7 2.64 -16.55 8.34
N GLU A 8 3.38 -17.56 8.77
CA GLU A 8 4.84 -17.59 8.59
C GLU A 8 5.26 -17.53 7.12
N THR A 9 4.55 -18.25 6.24
CA THR A 9 4.80 -18.23 4.79
C THR A 9 4.56 -16.83 4.23
N THR A 10 3.45 -16.20 4.63
CA THR A 10 3.12 -14.83 4.24
C THR A 10 4.19 -13.84 4.71
N ILE A 11 4.64 -13.95 5.96
CA ILE A 11 5.69 -13.08 6.51
C ILE A 11 6.99 -13.27 5.73
N LYS A 12 7.40 -14.52 5.48
CA LYS A 12 8.63 -14.84 4.72
C LYS A 12 8.61 -14.25 3.32
N ASP A 13 7.46 -14.25 2.65
CA ASP A 13 7.30 -13.63 1.33
C ASP A 13 7.37 -12.10 1.39
N LEU A 14 6.88 -11.48 2.47
CA LEU A 14 6.89 -10.03 2.65
C LEU A 14 8.27 -9.49 3.05
N VAL A 15 9.06 -10.22 3.84
CA VAL A 15 10.33 -9.73 4.42
C VAL A 15 11.57 -10.20 3.65
N GLN A 16 11.43 -10.45 2.35
CA GLN A 16 12.53 -10.90 1.50
C GLN A 16 13.66 -9.86 1.45
N THR A 17 14.90 -10.31 1.63
CA THR A 17 16.08 -9.43 1.61
C THR A 17 16.15 -8.63 0.31
N GLY A 18 16.36 -7.31 0.44
CA GLY A 18 16.41 -6.39 -0.70
C GLY A 18 15.04 -5.96 -1.22
N ARG A 19 13.95 -6.45 -0.63
CA ARG A 19 12.58 -6.03 -0.93
C ARG A 19 11.90 -5.36 0.27
N GLY A 20 11.07 -4.37 0.00
CA GLY A 20 10.32 -3.60 1.00
C GLY A 20 8.81 -3.62 0.76
N VAL A 21 8.08 -2.91 1.62
CA VAL A 21 6.62 -2.75 1.51
C VAL A 21 6.29 -1.31 1.12
N LEU A 22 5.50 -1.15 0.06
CA LEU A 22 5.01 0.15 -0.38
C LEU A 22 3.68 0.47 0.31
N ALA A 23 3.65 1.50 1.14
CA ALA A 23 2.43 2.01 1.73
C ALA A 23 1.79 3.05 0.80
N ALA A 24 0.76 2.62 0.04
CA ALA A 24 -0.07 3.48 -0.81
C ALA A 24 -1.50 3.59 -0.23
N ASP A 25 -1.55 3.67 1.10
CA ASP A 25 -2.75 3.58 1.92
C ASP A 25 -3.33 4.96 2.28
N GLU A 26 -2.96 6.01 1.54
CA GLU A 26 -3.41 7.37 1.81
C GLU A 26 -4.93 7.49 1.67
N SER A 27 -5.55 8.08 2.69
CA SER A 27 -6.96 8.44 2.64
C SER A 27 -7.18 9.64 1.70
N ALA A 28 -8.42 9.83 1.26
CA ALA A 28 -8.82 10.97 0.43
C ALA A 28 -8.31 12.35 0.92
N PRO A 29 -8.37 12.71 2.22
CA PRO A 29 -7.82 13.99 2.68
C PRO A 29 -6.29 14.06 2.62
N THR A 30 -5.58 12.96 2.91
CA THR A 30 -4.11 12.95 2.87
C THR A 30 -3.58 13.07 1.44
N ILE A 31 -4.16 12.33 0.49
CA ILE A 31 -3.74 12.43 -0.92
C ILE A 31 -4.14 13.78 -1.52
N LYS A 32 -5.26 14.38 -1.09
CA LYS A 32 -5.63 15.73 -1.48
C LYS A 32 -4.55 16.75 -1.10
N GLN A 33 -4.04 16.73 0.13
CA GLN A 33 -2.95 17.63 0.54
C GLN A 33 -1.70 17.47 -0.33
N ARG A 34 -1.36 16.23 -0.71
CA ARG A 34 -0.22 15.95 -1.60
C ARG A 34 -0.45 16.48 -3.01
N PHE A 35 -1.67 16.34 -3.55
CA PHE A 35 -2.03 16.84 -4.87
C PHE A 35 -2.12 18.36 -4.91
N ASP A 36 -2.68 18.99 -3.88
CA ASP A 36 -2.78 20.44 -3.76
C ASP A 36 -1.37 21.08 -3.75
N ALA A 37 -0.40 20.44 -3.11
CA ALA A 37 1.00 20.90 -3.11
C ALA A 37 1.67 20.90 -4.50
N VAL A 38 1.17 20.10 -5.44
CA VAL A 38 1.66 20.03 -6.83
C VAL A 38 0.66 20.62 -7.84
N GLY A 39 -0.41 21.27 -7.37
CA GLY A 39 -1.42 21.90 -8.22
C GLY A 39 -2.34 20.94 -8.98
N ILE A 40 -2.49 19.70 -8.52
CA ILE A 40 -3.38 18.69 -9.13
C ILE A 40 -4.72 18.67 -8.41
N VAL A 41 -5.83 18.59 -9.16
CA VAL A 41 -7.17 18.45 -8.57
C VAL A 41 -7.39 17.02 -8.08
N SER A 42 -7.76 16.85 -6.81
CA SER A 42 -8.09 15.54 -6.20
C SER A 42 -9.49 15.03 -6.60
N SER A 43 -9.58 14.50 -7.81
CA SER A 43 -10.74 13.72 -8.33
C SER A 43 -10.58 12.20 -8.07
N ALA A 44 -11.63 11.42 -8.22
CA ALA A 44 -11.52 9.95 -8.12
C ALA A 44 -10.60 9.37 -9.22
N GLU A 45 -10.68 9.92 -10.42
CA GLU A 45 -9.86 9.53 -11.58
C GLU A 45 -8.37 9.82 -11.37
N SER A 46 -8.02 11.00 -10.85
CA SER A 46 -6.63 11.36 -10.55
C SER A 46 -6.04 10.48 -9.45
N ARG A 47 -6.83 10.14 -8.42
CA ARG A 47 -6.41 9.18 -7.39
C ARG A 47 -6.21 7.77 -7.96
N ARG A 48 -7.06 7.33 -8.89
CA ARG A 48 -6.90 6.06 -9.62
C ARG A 48 -5.65 6.08 -10.48
N ALA A 49 -5.45 7.12 -11.28
CA ALA A 49 -4.29 7.29 -12.15
C ALA A 49 -2.97 7.30 -11.36
N TRP A 50 -2.95 7.99 -10.21
CA TRP A 50 -1.80 7.98 -9.30
C TRP A 50 -1.45 6.57 -8.80
N ARG A 51 -2.44 5.80 -8.34
CA ARG A 51 -2.19 4.42 -7.87
C ARG A 51 -1.81 3.49 -9.02
N SER A 52 -2.45 3.64 -10.18
CA SER A 52 -2.09 2.90 -11.40
C SER A 52 -0.62 3.16 -11.76
N LEU A 53 -0.19 4.42 -11.76
CA LEU A 53 1.20 4.81 -12.04
C LEU A 53 2.18 4.16 -11.05
N LEU A 54 1.88 4.20 -9.75
CA LEU A 54 2.72 3.58 -8.72
C LEU A 54 2.90 2.08 -8.96
N ILE A 55 1.82 1.35 -9.28
CA ILE A 55 1.84 -0.10 -9.41
C ILE A 55 2.40 -0.56 -10.76
N THR A 56 2.15 0.20 -11.83
CA THR A 56 2.63 -0.10 -13.20
C THR A 56 4.08 0.30 -13.45
N THR A 57 4.77 0.83 -12.42
CA THR A 57 6.18 1.19 -12.53
C THR A 57 7.02 -0.04 -12.93
N PRO A 58 7.76 0.00 -14.05
CA PRO A 58 8.60 -1.11 -14.48
C PRO A 58 9.64 -1.47 -13.43
N GLY A 59 9.81 -2.77 -13.16
CA GLY A 59 10.79 -3.25 -12.18
C GLY A 59 10.39 -3.09 -10.71
N LEU A 60 9.20 -2.55 -10.40
CA LEU A 60 8.74 -2.37 -9.01
C LEU A 60 8.81 -3.66 -8.18
N GLY A 61 8.42 -4.79 -8.77
CA GLY A 61 8.40 -6.10 -8.09
C GLY A 61 9.77 -6.69 -7.77
N GLU A 62 10.86 -6.07 -8.23
CA GLU A 62 12.23 -6.44 -7.83
C GLU A 62 12.60 -5.87 -6.47
N TYR A 63 11.99 -4.73 -6.10
CA TYR A 63 12.28 -3.99 -4.87
C TYR A 63 11.13 -3.99 -3.87
N ILE A 64 9.90 -4.31 -4.30
CA ILE A 64 8.72 -4.30 -3.44
C ILE A 64 8.10 -5.69 -3.42
N SER A 65 7.99 -6.26 -2.23
CA SER A 65 7.37 -7.57 -1.96
C SER A 65 5.87 -7.45 -1.70
N GLY A 66 5.40 -6.31 -1.19
CA GLY A 66 3.99 -6.07 -0.97
C GLY A 66 3.59 -4.60 -1.00
N ILE A 67 2.31 -4.38 -1.29
CA ILE A 67 1.72 -3.04 -1.38
C ILE A 67 0.53 -2.97 -0.43
N ILE A 68 0.49 -1.95 0.42
CA ILE A 68 -0.65 -1.67 1.28
C ILE A 68 -1.59 -0.70 0.56
N LEU A 69 -2.78 -1.18 0.20
CA LEU A 69 -3.79 -0.41 -0.53
C LEU A 69 -4.99 -0.05 0.36
N PHE A 70 -5.58 1.11 0.10
CA PHE A 70 -6.85 1.53 0.72
C PHE A 70 -8.05 0.93 -0.03
N ASP A 71 -9.12 0.64 0.72
CA ASP A 71 -10.28 -0.19 0.33
C ASP A 71 -10.99 0.27 -0.96
N GLU A 72 -11.05 1.58 -1.23
CA GLU A 72 -11.60 2.13 -2.49
C GLU A 72 -10.89 1.64 -3.77
N THR A 73 -9.73 0.97 -3.63
CA THR A 73 -8.88 0.53 -4.74
C THR A 73 -8.98 -0.96 -5.07
N LEU A 74 -9.65 -1.77 -4.24
CA LEU A 74 -9.74 -3.23 -4.48
C LEU A 74 -10.64 -3.58 -5.67
N ASP A 75 -11.66 -2.77 -5.93
CA ASP A 75 -12.58 -2.95 -7.07
C ASP A 75 -12.11 -2.22 -8.35
N GLN A 76 -10.97 -1.52 -8.29
CA GLN A 76 -10.46 -0.76 -9.43
C GLN A 76 -9.58 -1.63 -10.32
N LYS A 77 -10.11 -1.97 -11.50
CA LYS A 77 -9.33 -2.59 -12.58
C LYS A 77 -8.27 -1.60 -13.08
N THR A 78 -7.07 -2.09 -13.36
CA THR A 78 -6.09 -1.36 -14.17
C THR A 78 -6.68 -1.08 -15.57
N ASP A 79 -6.16 -0.09 -16.29
CA ASP A 79 -6.63 0.25 -17.65
C ASP A 79 -6.51 -0.94 -18.63
N ASP A 80 -5.63 -1.90 -18.32
CA ASP A 80 -5.44 -3.14 -19.07
C ASP A 80 -6.40 -4.28 -18.67
N GLY A 81 -7.37 -4.00 -17.78
CA GLY A 81 -8.36 -4.99 -17.34
C GLY A 81 -7.83 -6.08 -16.41
N SER A 82 -6.54 -6.05 -16.06
CA SER A 82 -5.96 -6.98 -15.09
C SER A 82 -6.39 -6.61 -13.67
N THR A 83 -7.00 -7.58 -12.99
CA THR A 83 -7.22 -7.56 -11.54
C THR A 83 -6.01 -8.13 -10.78
N ASP A 84 -5.05 -8.72 -11.50
CA ASP A 84 -3.86 -9.33 -10.92
C ASP A 84 -2.69 -8.37 -11.01
N PHE A 85 -2.44 -7.70 -9.89
CA PHE A 85 -1.43 -6.66 -9.73
C PHE A 85 -0.03 -7.28 -9.67
N SER A 86 0.49 -7.74 -10.81
CA SER A 86 1.80 -8.39 -10.95
C SER A 86 2.00 -9.68 -10.14
N PRO A 87 2.37 -10.82 -10.77
CA PRO A 87 2.53 -12.12 -10.08
C PRO A 87 3.67 -12.17 -9.04
N LYS A 88 4.43 -11.07 -8.87
CA LYS A 88 5.58 -10.95 -7.97
C LYS A 88 5.31 -10.12 -6.70
N ILE A 89 4.17 -9.42 -6.61
CA ILE A 89 3.89 -8.47 -5.53
C ILE A 89 2.62 -8.91 -4.80
N ARG A 90 2.69 -9.11 -3.49
CA ARG A 90 1.51 -9.43 -2.68
C ARG A 90 0.75 -8.14 -2.33
N THR A 91 -0.51 -8.07 -2.73
CA THR A 91 -1.39 -7.00 -2.25
C THR A 91 -1.79 -7.28 -0.80
N ILE A 92 -1.42 -6.37 0.10
CA ILE A 92 -1.87 -6.38 1.49
C ILE A 92 -3.01 -5.37 1.58
N THR A 93 -4.24 -5.84 1.71
CA THR A 93 -5.33 -4.92 2.02
C THR A 93 -5.10 -4.33 3.40
N LYS A 94 -5.22 -3.01 3.52
CA LYS A 94 -4.96 -2.30 4.76
C LYS A 94 -5.75 -2.88 5.94
N MET A 95 -5.04 -3.53 6.86
CA MET A 95 -5.43 -3.59 8.27
C MET A 95 -4.76 -2.39 8.94
N LYS A 96 -5.50 -1.29 9.12
CA LYS A 96 -4.96 -0.10 9.80
C LYS A 96 -4.74 -0.45 11.27
N PHE A 97 -3.55 -0.93 11.61
CA PHE A 97 -3.08 -0.93 12.99
C PHE A 97 -2.77 0.52 13.35
N CYS A 98 -3.81 1.27 13.71
CA CYS A 98 -3.65 2.52 14.42
C CYS A 98 -3.11 2.13 15.81
N ALA A 99 -1.80 1.95 15.92
CA ALA A 99 -1.12 1.82 17.20
C ALA A 99 -1.19 3.18 17.91
N TYR A 100 -2.36 3.51 18.43
CA TYR A 100 -2.51 4.56 19.42
C TYR A 100 -2.46 3.88 20.79
N SER A 101 -1.24 3.52 21.21
CA SER A 101 -0.99 3.25 22.62
C SER A 101 -0.70 4.58 23.31
N PRO A 102 -1.46 4.96 24.37
CA PRO A 102 -1.17 6.16 25.16
C PRO A 102 0.26 6.17 25.74
N GLU A 103 0.91 5.01 25.85
CA GLU A 103 2.22 4.87 26.48
C GLU A 103 3.36 5.42 25.60
N THR A 104 3.25 5.36 24.27
CA THR A 104 4.31 5.81 23.35
C THR A 104 4.38 7.34 23.22
N ALA A 105 3.27 8.05 23.49
CA ALA A 105 3.21 9.51 23.40
C ALA A 105 4.07 10.22 24.48
N ARG A 106 4.37 9.53 25.58
CA ARG A 106 5.10 10.10 26.72
C ARG A 106 6.63 10.05 26.57
N ALA A 107 7.14 9.28 25.62
CA ALA A 107 8.58 9.08 25.41
C ALA A 107 9.25 10.14 24.52
N LEU A 108 8.48 11.03 23.89
CA LEU A 108 8.99 12.09 23.00
C LEU A 108 9.03 13.49 23.64
N GLN A 109 8.70 13.59 24.93
CA GLN A 109 8.78 14.83 25.71
C GLN A 109 9.79 14.76 26.87
N ALA A 110 10.72 13.79 26.84
CA ALA A 110 11.82 13.67 27.79
C ALA A 110 13.16 13.92 27.11
#